data_AF-A0A6L6XZZ1-F1
#
_entry.id   AF-A0A6L6XZZ1-F1
#
_cell.length_a   1.000
_cell.length_b   1.000
_cell.length_c   1.000
_cell.angle_alpha   90.00
_cell.angle_beta   90.00
_cell.angle_gamma   90.00
#
_symmetry.space_group_name_H-M   'P 1'
#
loop_
_entity.id
_entity.type
_entity.pdbx_description
1 polymer ?
#
loop_
_entity_poly.entity_id
_entity_poly.type
_entity_poly.pdbx_seq_one_letter_code
_entity_poly.pdbx_strand_id
1 'polypeptide(L)'
;MTQDEKIEQMVDYIMKHCLWQFHSRSWDREKQNAGVLGKTRELLCGEPVTLDTPADRCYWADAMVLADAWRARFTWLKSMSVDAVAELMDALHQRLNYLTITGSLNAELTDKRY
;
A
#
# COMPACT_ATOMS: atom_id res chain seq x y z
N MET A 1 -15.17 10.49 -10.96
CA MET A 1 -14.80 9.31 -10.17
C MET A 1 -14.54 9.76 -8.76
N THR A 2 -15.26 9.18 -7.81
CA THR A 2 -15.15 9.50 -6.38
C THR A 2 -13.81 8.99 -5.82
N GLN A 3 -13.48 9.42 -4.60
CA GLN A 3 -12.31 8.92 -3.90
C GLN A 3 -12.45 7.43 -3.57
N ASP A 4 -13.64 6.99 -3.16
CA ASP A 4 -13.91 5.58 -2.88
C ASP A 4 -13.72 4.68 -4.11
N GLU A 5 -14.18 5.12 -5.28
CA GLU A 5 -13.96 4.39 -6.54
C GLU A 5 -12.47 4.26 -6.89
N LYS A 6 -11.66 5.28 -6.61
CA LYS A 6 -10.19 5.23 -6.78
C LYS A 6 -9.56 4.23 -5.83
N ILE A 7 -9.94 4.27 -4.55
CA ILE A 7 -9.44 3.38 -3.52
C ILE A 7 -9.73 1.94 -3.90
N GLU A 8 -10.97 1.62 -4.27
CA GLU A 8 -11.36 0.25 -4.61
C GLU A 8 -10.63 -0.25 -5.89
N GLN A 9 -10.32 0.60 -6.86
CA GLN A 9 -9.46 0.22 -7.99
C GLN A 9 -8.03 -0.12 -7.55
N MET A 10 -7.45 0.66 -6.63
CA MET A 10 -6.11 0.42 -6.10
C MET A 10 -6.06 -0.84 -5.22
N VAL A 11 -7.09 -1.05 -4.39
CA VAL A 11 -7.28 -2.26 -3.59
C VAL A 11 -7.42 -3.48 -4.50
N ASP A 12 -8.26 -3.43 -5.54
CA ASP A 12 -8.44 -4.54 -6.48
C ASP A 12 -7.11 -4.95 -7.14
N TYR A 13 -6.28 -3.97 -7.51
CA TYR A 13 -4.95 -4.23 -8.03
C TYR A 13 -4.06 -4.94 -7.00
N ILE A 14 -3.97 -4.41 -5.77
CA ILE A 14 -3.17 -5.00 -4.69
C ILE A 14 -3.63 -6.44 -4.42
N MET A 15 -4.93 -6.67 -4.28
CA MET A 15 -5.49 -7.98 -3.96
C MET A 15 -5.23 -9.03 -5.06
N LYS A 16 -5.05 -8.61 -6.31
CA LYS A 16 -4.80 -9.51 -7.45
C LYS A 16 -3.31 -9.74 -7.75
N HIS A 17 -2.45 -8.79 -7.39
CA HIS A 17 -1.07 -8.75 -7.87
C HIS A 17 -0.01 -8.70 -6.77
N CYS A 18 -0.39 -8.47 -5.52
CA CYS A 18 0.53 -8.33 -4.40
C CYS A 18 0.31 -9.42 -3.34
N LEU A 19 1.38 -9.74 -2.61
CA LEU A 19 1.35 -10.73 -1.52
C LEU A 19 1.81 -10.17 -0.16
N TRP A 20 2.49 -9.02 -0.15
CA TRP A 20 3.04 -8.41 1.06
C TRP A 20 1.96 -8.03 2.10
N GLN A 21 0.72 -7.82 1.68
CA GLN A 21 -0.42 -7.57 2.55
C GLN A 21 -0.97 -8.83 3.24
N PHE A 22 -0.50 -10.02 2.86
CA PHE A 22 -0.98 -11.31 3.38
C PHE A 22 0.07 -12.06 4.20
N HIS A 23 1.05 -11.36 4.78
CA HIS A 23 1.98 -11.95 5.75
C HIS A 23 1.27 -12.66 6.92
N SER A 24 1.98 -13.55 7.60
CA SER A 24 1.37 -14.50 8.54
C SER A 24 0.79 -13.87 9.81
N ARG A 25 1.25 -12.67 10.21
CA ARG A 25 0.86 -12.01 11.47
C ARG A 25 0.42 -10.58 11.26
N SER A 26 -0.42 -10.06 12.16
CA SER A 26 -0.97 -8.70 12.05
C SER A 26 0.14 -7.65 12.06
N TRP A 27 1.12 -7.77 12.95
CA TRP A 27 2.23 -6.81 13.04
C TRP A 27 3.16 -6.83 11.82
N ASP A 28 3.23 -7.95 11.10
CA ASP A 28 3.94 -8.00 9.82
C ASP A 28 3.13 -7.30 8.73
N ARG A 29 1.82 -7.54 8.66
CA ARG A 29 0.92 -6.85 7.73
C ARG A 29 0.91 -5.35 7.96
N GLU A 30 0.85 -4.90 9.21
CA GLU A 30 0.92 -3.47 9.57
C GLU A 30 2.21 -2.82 9.06
N LYS A 31 3.35 -3.46 9.33
CA LYS A 31 4.66 -2.97 8.87
C LYS A 31 4.78 -2.98 7.35
N GLN A 32 4.34 -4.06 6.69
CA GLN A 32 4.40 -4.20 5.24
C GLN A 32 3.48 -3.20 4.54
N ASN A 33 2.23 -3.09 4.99
CA ASN A 33 1.27 -2.14 4.43
C ASN A 33 1.78 -0.70 4.58
N ALA A 34 2.24 -0.31 5.77
CA ALA A 34 2.78 1.03 6.00
C ALA A 34 4.07 1.29 5.20
N GLY A 35 4.99 0.32 5.17
CA GLY A 35 6.25 0.42 4.45
C GLY A 35 6.06 0.56 2.95
N VAL A 36 5.37 -0.40 2.33
CA VAL A 36 5.17 -0.42 0.87
C VAL A 36 4.31 0.75 0.41
N LEU A 37 3.19 1.05 1.09
CA LEU A 37 2.33 2.17 0.69
C LEU A 37 2.99 3.53 0.96
N GLY A 38 3.77 3.67 2.03
CA GLY A 38 4.55 4.87 2.31
C GLY A 38 5.58 5.15 1.22
N LYS A 39 6.38 4.15 0.84
CA LYS A 39 7.33 4.24 -0.27
C LYS A 39 6.63 4.51 -1.61
N THR A 40 5.46 3.92 -1.83
CA THR A 40 4.66 4.17 -3.03
C THR A 40 4.18 5.62 -3.08
N ARG A 41 3.72 6.18 -1.95
CA ARG A 41 3.34 7.59 -1.82
C ARG A 41 4.52 8.50 -2.15
N GLU A 42 5.69 8.27 -1.54
CA GLU A 42 6.92 9.04 -1.83
C GLU A 42 7.22 9.06 -3.34
N LEU A 43 7.21 7.88 -3.98
CA LEU A 43 7.44 7.75 -5.42
C LEU A 43 6.41 8.52 -6.24
N LEU A 44 5.10 8.39 -5.94
CA LEU A 44 4.02 9.04 -6.68
C LEU A 44 4.03 10.57 -6.54
N CYS A 45 4.39 11.07 -5.35
CA CYS A 45 4.51 12.49 -5.06
C CYS A 45 5.82 13.11 -5.56
N GLY A 46 6.78 12.29 -6.01
CA GLY A 46 8.11 12.76 -6.42
C GLY A 46 8.99 13.18 -5.23
N GLU A 47 8.71 12.67 -4.04
CA GLU A 47 9.50 12.90 -2.84
C GLU A 47 10.76 12.00 -2.83
N PRO A 48 11.85 12.42 -2.17
CA PRO A 48 13.01 11.55 -1.96
C PRO A 48 12.62 10.29 -1.18
N VAL A 49 13.10 9.14 -1.65
CA VAL A 49 12.83 7.85 -1.01
C VAL A 49 13.97 7.47 -0.07
N THR A 50 13.66 7.25 1.21
CA THR A 50 14.63 6.70 2.18
C THR A 50 14.94 5.24 1.88
N LEU A 51 16.23 4.88 1.83
CA LEU A 51 16.74 3.53 1.49
C LEU A 51 17.85 3.05 2.44
N ASP A 52 17.90 3.60 3.66
CA ASP A 52 19.01 3.45 4.59
C ASP A 52 19.15 2.01 5.09
N THR A 53 18.02 1.35 5.38
CA THR A 53 18.01 -0.01 5.93
C THR A 53 17.70 -1.08 4.87
N PRO A 54 18.06 -2.36 5.12
CA PRO A 54 17.59 -3.46 4.28
C PRO A 54 16.06 -3.53 4.17
N ALA A 55 15.34 -3.19 5.24
CA ALA A 55 13.88 -3.15 5.24
C ALA A 55 13.34 -2.06 4.30
N ASP A 56 13.91 -0.85 4.34
CA ASP A 56 13.53 0.24 3.43
C ASP A 56 13.70 -0.16 1.96
N ARG A 57 14.82 -0.83 1.64
CA ARG A 57 15.09 -1.34 0.29
C ARG A 57 14.10 -2.44 -0.12
N CYS A 58 13.68 -3.29 0.82
CA CYS A 58 12.67 -4.30 0.57
C CYS A 58 11.31 -3.66 0.24
N TYR A 59 10.85 -2.71 1.06
CA TYR A 59 9.60 -1.99 0.82
C TYR A 59 9.62 -1.22 -0.50
N TRP A 60 10.75 -0.59 -0.82
CA TRP A 60 10.93 0.16 -2.06
C TRP A 60 10.82 -0.74 -3.30
N ALA A 61 11.34 -1.97 -3.24
CA ALA A 61 11.26 -2.91 -4.36
C ALA A 61 9.81 -3.22 -4.74
N ASP A 62 8.94 -3.50 -3.76
CA ASP A 62 7.51 -3.69 -3.99
C ASP A 62 6.83 -2.38 -4.44
N ALA A 63 7.17 -1.25 -3.81
CA ALA A 63 6.59 0.05 -4.09
C ALA A 63 6.87 0.55 -5.51
N MET A 64 8.05 0.27 -6.06
CA MET A 64 8.36 0.60 -7.46
C MET A 64 7.41 -0.06 -8.44
N VAL A 65 7.22 -1.38 -8.28
CA VAL A 65 6.33 -2.17 -9.16
C VAL A 65 4.90 -1.62 -9.07
N LEU A 66 4.46 -1.31 -7.85
CA LEU A 66 3.15 -0.71 -7.59
C LEU A 66 2.99 0.66 -8.27
N ALA A 67 3.94 1.57 -8.05
CA ALA A 67 3.90 2.92 -8.57
C ALA A 67 3.90 2.94 -10.11
N ASP A 68 4.74 2.11 -10.73
CA ASP A 68 4.81 2.00 -12.18
C ASP A 68 3.52 1.43 -12.78
N ALA A 69 2.99 0.37 -12.17
CA ALA A 69 1.73 -0.23 -12.61
C ALA A 69 0.56 0.76 -12.50
N TRP A 70 0.47 1.49 -11.39
CA TRP A 70 -0.59 2.47 -11.17
C TRP A 70 -0.47 3.67 -12.09
N ARG A 71 0.73 4.19 -12.35
CA ARG A 71 0.95 5.25 -13.35
C ARG A 71 0.51 4.84 -14.75
N ALA A 72 0.71 3.57 -15.11
CA ALA A 72 0.30 3.02 -16.39
C ALA A 72 -1.22 2.79 -16.48
N ARG A 73 -1.84 2.31 -15.40
CA ARG A 73 -3.24 1.85 -15.38
C ARG A 73 -4.25 2.94 -15.02
N PHE A 74 -3.87 3.86 -14.12
CA PHE A 74 -4.76 4.86 -13.54
C PHE A 74 -4.46 6.23 -14.12
N THR A 75 -5.10 6.55 -15.26
CA THR A 75 -4.90 7.83 -15.96
C THR A 75 -5.23 9.05 -15.10
N TRP A 76 -6.19 8.90 -14.18
CA TRP A 76 -6.62 9.93 -13.23
C TRP A 76 -5.55 10.31 -12.20
N LEU A 77 -4.54 9.46 -11.99
CA LEU A 77 -3.47 9.75 -11.03
C LEU A 77 -2.58 10.90 -11.51
N LYS A 78 -2.43 11.07 -12.83
CA LYS A 78 -1.59 12.10 -13.45
C LYS A 78 -2.12 13.52 -13.25
N SER A 79 -3.43 13.67 -13.01
CA SER A 79 -4.09 14.97 -12.85
C SER A 79 -4.30 15.36 -11.39
N MET A 80 -3.84 14.53 -10.44
CA MET A 80 -3.98 14.81 -9.01
C MET A 80 -2.83 15.68 -8.50
N SER A 81 -3.14 16.56 -7.54
CA SER A 81 -2.11 17.27 -6.77
C SER A 81 -1.40 16.30 -5.82
N VAL A 82 -0.20 16.67 -5.38
CA VAL A 82 0.57 15.93 -4.38
C VAL A 82 -0.25 15.70 -3.10
N ASP A 83 -0.92 16.74 -2.60
CA ASP A 83 -1.77 16.64 -1.40
C ASP A 83 -2.93 15.65 -1.59
N ALA A 84 -3.57 15.66 -2.76
CA ALA A 84 -4.66 14.75 -3.06
C ALA A 84 -4.17 13.29 -3.21
N VAL A 85 -2.95 13.09 -3.73
CA VAL A 85 -2.33 11.75 -3.76
C VAL A 85 -2.00 11.29 -2.34
N ALA A 86 -1.46 12.16 -1.49
CA ALA A 86 -1.17 11.84 -0.09
C ALA A 86 -2.44 11.41 0.66
N GLU A 87 -3.52 12.19 0.55
CA GLU A 87 -4.81 11.88 1.17
C GLU A 87 -5.40 10.55 0.66
N LEU A 88 -5.31 10.31 -0.65
CA LEU A 88 -5.76 9.05 -1.26
C LEU A 88 -4.97 7.85 -0.72
N MET A 89 -3.65 7.99 -0.58
CA MET A 89 -2.78 6.93 -0.06
C MET A 89 -3.05 6.62 1.41
N ASP A 90 -3.35 7.64 2.23
CA ASP A 90 -3.75 7.45 3.63
C ASP A 90 -5.08 6.70 3.74
N ALA A 91 -6.07 7.08 2.93
CA ALA A 91 -7.37 6.40 2.88
C ALA A 91 -7.24 4.95 2.36
N LEU A 92 -6.40 4.73 1.34
CA LEU A 92 -6.07 3.40 0.83
C LEU A 92 -5.42 2.53 1.92
N HIS A 93 -4.47 3.06 2.67
CA HIS A 93 -3.82 2.34 3.75
C HIS A 93 -4.82 1.91 4.83
N GLN A 94 -5.70 2.82 5.26
CA GLN A 94 -6.77 2.49 6.21
C GLN A 94 -7.68 1.39 5.68
N ARG A 95 -8.09 1.48 4.41
CA ARG A 95 -8.93 0.47 3.76
C ARG A 95 -8.24 -0.89 3.68
N LEU A 96 -6.96 -0.92 3.32
CA LEU A 96 -6.19 -2.15 3.22
C LEU A 96 -5.98 -2.80 4.59
N ASN A 97 -5.69 -2.02 5.63
CA ASN A 97 -5.59 -2.52 7.00
C ASN A 97 -6.93 -3.08 7.49
N TYR A 98 -8.04 -2.43 7.16
CA TYR A 98 -9.35 -2.99 7.47
C TYR A 98 -9.55 -4.35 6.81
N LEU A 99 -9.31 -4.47 5.50
CA LEU A 99 -9.55 -5.72 4.77
C LEU A 99 -8.60 -6.85 5.18
N THR A 100 -7.35 -6.53 5.48
CA THR A 100 -6.29 -7.54 5.68
C THR A 100 -5.95 -7.78 7.14
N ILE A 101 -6.45 -6.95 8.06
CA ILE A 101 -6.11 -7.01 9.49
C ILE A 101 -7.38 -6.96 10.34
N THR A 102 -7.98 -5.78 10.54
CA THR A 102 -9.02 -5.61 11.58
C THR A 102 -10.37 -6.20 11.22
N GLY A 103 -10.70 -6.27 9.93
CA GLY A 103 -11.87 -6.97 9.39
C GLY A 103 -11.59 -8.42 8.96
N SER A 104 -10.35 -8.90 9.10
CA SER A 104 -9.99 -10.27 8.74
C SER A 104 -10.45 -11.26 9.81
N LEU A 105 -11.05 -12.38 9.39
CA LEU A 105 -11.44 -13.47 10.28
C LEU A 105 -10.31 -14.47 10.54
N ASN A 106 -9.10 -14.20 10.06
CA ASN A 106 -7.96 -15.09 10.29
C ASN A 106 -7.48 -14.99 11.75
N ALA A 107 -7.82 -15.99 12.56
CA ALA A 107 -7.44 -16.08 13.96
C ALA A 107 -5.91 -16.16 14.17
N GLU A 108 -5.16 -16.69 13.20
CA GLU A 108 -3.71 -16.87 13.29
C GLU A 108 -2.93 -15.55 13.24
N LEU A 109 -3.56 -14.45 12.85
CA LEU A 109 -2.90 -13.14 12.77
C LEU A 109 -2.33 -12.67 14.11
N THR A 110 -2.88 -13.17 15.22
CA THR A 110 -2.48 -12.79 16.57
C THR A 110 -1.70 -13.87 17.31
N ASP A 111 -1.41 -15.01 16.67
CA ASP A 111 -0.60 -16.06 17.30
C ASP A 111 0.84 -15.56 17.48
N LYS A 112 1.30 -15.51 18.72
CA LYS A 112 2.65 -15.02 19.08
C LYS A 112 3.76 -15.91 18.55
N ARG A 113 3.48 -17.18 18.24
CA ARG A 113 4.45 -18.11 17.66
C ARG A 113 4.37 -17.99 16.14
N TYR A 114 5.52 -18.00 15.49
CA TYR A 114 5.60 -18.15 14.03
C TYR A 114 5.54 -19.60 13.62
#